data_AF-A0A2S6AI65-F1
#
_entry.id   AF-A0A2S6AI65-F1
#
_cell.length_a   1.000
_cell.length_b   1.000
_cell.length_c   1.000
_cell.angle_alpha   90.00
_cell.angle_beta   90.00
_cell.angle_gamma   90.00
#
_symmetry.space_group_name_H-M   'P 1'
#
loop_
_entity.id
_entity.type
_entity.pdbx_description
1 polymer ?
#
loop_
_entity_poly.entity_id
_entity_poly.type
_entity_poly.pdbx_seq_one_letter_code
_entity_poly.pdbx_strand_id
1 'polypeptide(L)'
;MDECGAVLATSSAAVPSPVTGMDRFYRQHVTWKRCAVDTLDAAGGSCASVRVPLDYGDPDGRTLSVAISRVPATDPDRRHGVLLANPGGPGASGLDTLDLLGDVLAPDVRVQYDLIGIDPAESAGPPAAGTAAGRSVR
;
A
#
# COMPACT_ATOMS: atom_id res chain seq x y z
N MET A 1 55.89 -10.89 34.46
CA MET A 1 55.33 -9.60 34.04
C MET A 1 55.13 -9.73 32.55
N ASP A 2 53.90 -9.86 32.09
CA ASP A 2 53.44 -9.35 30.79
C ASP A 2 51.93 -9.59 30.73
N GLU A 3 51.18 -8.52 30.97
CA GLU A 3 49.72 -8.50 30.90
C GLU A 3 49.30 -8.17 29.48
N CYS A 4 48.46 -9.00 28.87
CA CYS A 4 47.91 -8.72 27.54
C CYS A 4 46.63 -7.89 27.71
N GLY A 5 46.76 -6.56 27.60
CA GLY A 5 45.65 -5.63 27.64
C GLY A 5 44.79 -5.71 26.38
N ALA A 6 43.49 -6.01 26.55
CA ALA A 6 42.52 -6.00 25.46
C ALA A 6 42.00 -4.58 25.20
N VAL A 7 42.18 -4.09 23.97
CA VAL A 7 41.62 -2.83 23.48
C VAL A 7 40.26 -3.10 22.84
N LEU A 8 39.19 -2.51 23.36
CA LEU A 8 37.86 -2.58 22.76
C LEU A 8 37.76 -1.55 21.62
N ALA A 9 37.67 -2.04 20.37
CA ALA A 9 37.42 -1.20 19.21
C ALA A 9 35.92 -0.95 19.05
N THR A 10 35.48 0.31 19.17
CA THR A 10 34.12 0.72 18.83
C THR A 10 34.00 0.89 17.32
N SER A 11 33.27 -0.02 16.67
CA SER A 11 32.99 0.06 15.24
C SER A 11 31.83 1.04 15.01
N SER A 12 32.09 2.16 14.34
CA SER A 12 31.05 3.10 13.94
C SER A 12 30.46 2.63 12.62
N ALA A 13 29.21 2.14 12.64
CA ALA A 13 28.51 1.78 11.41
C ALA A 13 28.26 3.06 10.58
N ALA A 14 28.66 3.05 9.32
CA ALA A 14 28.34 4.11 8.38
C ALA A 14 26.84 4.07 8.06
N VAL A 15 26.17 5.21 8.17
CA VAL A 15 24.77 5.35 7.74
C VAL A 15 24.77 5.44 6.21
N PRO A 16 24.03 4.57 5.48
CA PRO A 16 23.95 4.67 4.04
C PRO A 16 23.39 6.05 3.64
N SER A 17 24.01 6.66 2.63
CA SER A 17 23.53 7.92 2.08
C SER A 17 22.15 7.73 1.44
N PRO A 18 21.25 8.73 1.52
CA PRO A 18 19.96 8.64 0.87
C PRO A 18 20.13 8.46 -0.63
N VAL A 19 19.36 7.54 -1.22
CA VAL A 19 19.37 7.31 -2.67
C VAL A 19 18.72 8.51 -3.36
N THR A 20 19.49 9.22 -4.19
CA THR A 20 19.02 10.35 -5.00
C THR A 20 17.93 9.88 -5.98
N GLY A 21 16.94 10.73 -6.26
CA GLY A 21 15.90 10.45 -7.27
C GLY A 21 14.59 9.87 -6.73
N MET A 22 14.51 9.52 -5.45
CA MET A 22 13.28 8.96 -4.85
C MET A 22 12.11 9.95 -4.72
N ASP A 23 12.37 11.27 -4.71
CA ASP A 23 11.35 12.32 -4.56
C ASP A 23 10.18 12.18 -5.55
N ARG A 24 10.45 11.73 -6.78
CA ARG A 24 9.43 11.51 -7.82
C ARG A 24 8.38 10.48 -7.44
N PHE A 25 8.72 9.52 -6.57
CA PHE A 25 7.81 8.49 -6.08
C PHE A 25 7.04 8.96 -4.84
N TYR A 26 7.64 9.80 -4.00
CA TYR A 26 6.97 10.31 -2.79
C TYR A 26 6.02 11.47 -3.04
N ARG A 27 6.26 12.25 -4.11
CA ARG A 27 5.45 13.44 -4.45
C ARG A 27 4.43 13.19 -5.55
N GLN A 28 4.04 11.94 -5.76
CA GLN A 28 3.06 11.57 -6.79
C GLN A 28 1.69 12.14 -6.48
N HIS A 29 1.04 12.74 -7.49
CA HIS A 29 -0.39 12.99 -7.44
C HIS A 29 -1.13 11.71 -7.81
N VAL A 30 -1.83 11.13 -6.83
CA VAL A 30 -2.61 9.92 -6.99
C VAL A 30 -4.01 10.27 -7.54
N THR A 31 -4.33 9.78 -8.73
CA THR A 31 -5.65 9.95 -9.35
C THR A 31 -6.59 8.84 -8.90
N TRP A 32 -7.57 9.20 -8.09
CA TRP A 32 -8.60 8.28 -7.59
C TRP A 32 -9.76 8.18 -8.57
N LYS A 33 -10.32 6.97 -8.70
CA LYS A 33 -11.48 6.65 -9.53
C LYS A 33 -12.39 5.64 -8.82
N ARG A 34 -13.57 5.38 -9.37
CA ARG A 34 -14.39 4.24 -8.92
C ARG A 34 -13.60 2.94 -9.07
N CYS A 35 -13.82 2.01 -8.15
CA CYS A 35 -13.15 0.72 -8.17
C CYS A 35 -13.72 -0.22 -9.24
N ALA A 36 -15.01 -0.05 -9.60
CA ALA A 36 -15.75 -1.03 -10.41
C ALA A 36 -15.75 -2.43 -9.77
N VAL A 37 -15.74 -2.44 -8.43
CA VAL A 37 -15.92 -3.60 -7.57
C VAL A 37 -17.13 -3.24 -6.69
N ASP A 38 -18.21 -4.00 -6.82
CA ASP A 38 -19.52 -3.61 -6.28
C ASP A 38 -19.49 -3.40 -4.76
N THR A 39 -18.77 -4.24 -4.03
CA THR A 39 -18.68 -4.15 -2.56
C THR A 39 -17.90 -2.91 -2.11
N LEU A 40 -16.73 -2.66 -2.70
CA LEU A 40 -15.94 -1.45 -2.45
C LEU A 40 -16.70 -0.18 -2.85
N ASP A 41 -17.31 -0.15 -4.03
CA ASP A 41 -18.07 1.00 -4.49
C ASP A 41 -19.29 1.27 -3.59
N ALA A 42 -19.97 0.22 -3.10
CA ALA A 42 -21.06 0.33 -2.13
C ALA A 42 -20.59 0.87 -0.76
N ALA A 43 -19.35 0.58 -0.37
CA ALA A 43 -18.70 1.15 0.82
C ALA A 43 -18.19 2.59 0.62
N GLY A 44 -18.46 3.23 -0.53
CA GLY A 44 -17.92 4.56 -0.85
C GLY A 44 -16.44 4.55 -1.22
N GLY A 45 -15.94 3.38 -1.64
CA GLY A 45 -14.56 3.14 -1.99
C GLY A 45 -14.12 3.85 -3.27
N SER A 46 -12.82 4.12 -3.33
CA SER A 46 -12.14 4.63 -4.52
C SER A 46 -10.83 3.88 -4.72
N CYS A 47 -10.44 3.68 -5.97
CA CYS A 47 -9.24 2.94 -6.33
C CYS A 47 -8.28 3.81 -7.15
N ALA A 48 -6.99 3.53 -7.03
CA ALA A 48 -5.93 4.23 -7.73
C ALA A 48 -4.74 3.31 -7.99
N SER A 49 -3.72 3.86 -8.66
CA SER A 49 -2.42 3.20 -8.81
C SER A 49 -1.30 4.16 -8.40
N VAL A 50 -0.31 3.62 -7.69
CA VAL A 50 0.90 4.32 -7.27
C VAL A 50 2.09 3.69 -7.99
N ARG A 51 3.01 4.49 -8.51
CA ARG A 51 4.23 3.94 -9.12
C ARG A 51 5.32 3.77 -8.08
N VAL A 52 6.10 2.71 -8.20
CA VAL A 52 7.29 2.44 -7.38
C VAL A 52 8.45 2.04 -8.28
N PRO A 53 9.71 2.28 -7.89
CA PRO A 53 10.83 1.75 -8.64
C PRO A 53 10.84 0.21 -8.52
N LEU A 54 11.18 -0.45 -9.62
CA LEU A 54 11.41 -1.90 -9.63
C LEU A 54 12.67 -2.23 -8.83
N ASP A 55 13.69 -1.38 -8.91
CA ASP A 55 14.92 -1.45 -8.14
C ASP A 55 15.12 -0.15 -7.38
N TYR A 56 15.07 -0.19 -6.04
CA TYR A 56 15.26 0.98 -5.21
C TYR A 56 16.71 1.50 -5.21
N GLY A 57 17.69 0.70 -5.68
CA GLY A 57 19.06 1.13 -5.94
C GLY A 57 19.25 1.87 -7.27
N ASP A 58 18.28 1.77 -8.18
CA ASP A 58 18.20 2.50 -9.44
C ASP A 58 16.81 3.16 -9.61
N PRO A 59 16.52 4.26 -8.88
CA PRO A 59 15.22 4.94 -8.92
C PRO A 59 14.85 5.53 -10.29
N ASP A 60 15.81 5.69 -11.19
CA ASP A 60 15.60 6.18 -12.56
C ASP A 60 15.30 5.06 -13.56
N GLY A 61 15.48 3.81 -13.15
CA GLY A 61 15.18 2.61 -13.91
C GLY A 61 13.68 2.32 -14.09
N ARG A 62 13.36 1.04 -14.32
CA ARG A 62 11.98 0.58 -14.55
C ARG A 62 11.11 0.80 -13.31
N THR A 63 9.83 1.05 -13.55
CA THR A 63 8.83 1.22 -12.49
C THR A 63 7.75 0.16 -12.56
N LEU A 64 7.14 -0.14 -11.42
CA LEU A 64 5.94 -0.96 -11.29
C LEU A 64 4.76 -0.09 -10.85
N SER A 65 3.54 -0.53 -11.15
CA SER A 65 2.30 0.08 -10.65
C SER A 65 1.73 -0.80 -9.55
N VAL A 66 1.49 -0.23 -8.39
CA VAL A 66 0.83 -0.86 -7.24
C VAL A 66 -0.60 -0.37 -7.18
N ALA A 67 -1.57 -1.28 -7.21
CA ALA A 67 -2.99 -0.94 -7.07
C ALA A 67 -3.34 -0.73 -5.60
N ILE A 68 -4.12 0.31 -5.34
CA ILE A 68 -4.61 0.64 -4.00
C ILE A 68 -6.11 0.93 -4.02
N SER A 69 -6.80 0.59 -2.95
CA SER A 69 -8.18 1.00 -2.66
C SER A 69 -8.20 1.90 -1.42
N ARG A 70 -9.20 2.77 -1.33
CA ARG A 70 -9.47 3.64 -0.17
C ARG A 70 -10.96 3.63 0.13
N VAL A 71 -11.31 3.27 1.36
CA VAL A 71 -12.62 3.54 1.96
C VAL A 71 -12.42 4.67 2.98
N PRO A 72 -13.12 5.81 2.85
CA PRO A 72 -12.94 6.93 3.77
C PRO A 72 -13.46 6.60 5.17
N ALA A 73 -12.89 7.27 6.18
CA ALA A 73 -13.45 7.28 7.52
C ALA A 73 -14.92 7.73 7.49
N THR A 74 -15.76 7.16 8.34
CA THR A 74 -17.20 7.48 8.36
C THR A 74 -17.49 8.85 8.99
N ASP A 75 -16.55 9.42 9.75
CA ASP A 75 -16.62 10.76 10.32
C ASP A 75 -15.36 11.57 9.95
N PRO A 76 -15.44 12.42 8.91
CA PRO A 76 -14.31 13.25 8.48
C PRO A 76 -13.77 14.20 9.55
N ASP A 77 -14.62 14.66 10.48
CA ASP A 77 -14.22 15.61 11.52
C ASP A 77 -13.43 14.92 12.65
N ARG A 78 -13.64 13.61 12.82
CA ARG A 78 -12.90 12.76 13.76
C ARG A 78 -11.79 11.96 13.10
N ARG A 79 -11.50 12.21 11.82
CA ARG A 79 -10.49 11.48 11.08
C ARG A 79 -9.09 11.71 11.67
N HIS A 80 -8.52 10.64 12.22
CA HIS A 80 -7.17 10.59 12.74
C HIS A 80 -6.13 10.31 11.64
N GLY A 81 -6.44 9.48 10.64
CA GLY A 81 -5.45 9.15 9.62
C GLY A 81 -5.83 8.01 8.69
N VAL A 82 -4.82 7.25 8.28
CA VAL A 82 -4.93 6.09 7.39
C VAL A 82 -4.55 4.83 8.15
N LEU A 83 -5.34 3.77 8.01
CA LEU A 83 -4.98 2.42 8.38
C LEU A 83 -4.74 1.61 7.10
N LEU A 84 -3.50 1.14 6.93
CA LEU A 84 -3.09 0.37 5.78
C LEU A 84 -3.22 -1.12 6.07
N ALA A 85 -3.89 -1.84 5.18
CA ALA A 85 -4.02 -3.28 5.20
C ALA A 85 -3.15 -3.92 4.11
N ASN A 86 -2.38 -4.93 4.51
CA ASN A 86 -1.67 -5.82 3.61
C ASN A 86 -2.02 -7.26 4.03
N PRO A 87 -2.88 -7.98 3.29
CA PRO A 87 -3.33 -9.33 3.66
C PRO A 87 -2.21 -10.39 3.63
N GLY A 88 -1.03 -10.07 3.08
CA GLY A 88 0.07 -11.03 2.90
C GLY A 88 -0.18 -12.04 1.77
N GLY A 89 0.73 -13.01 1.62
CA GLY A 89 0.68 -14.09 0.62
C GLY A 89 0.75 -13.65 -0.86
N PRO A 90 1.10 -14.55 -1.80
CA PRO A 90 0.93 -14.30 -3.22
C PRO A 90 -0.51 -14.63 -3.67
N GLY A 91 -1.14 -13.73 -4.44
CA GLY A 91 -2.35 -14.03 -5.23
C GLY A 91 -3.71 -13.69 -4.62
N ALA A 92 -3.79 -13.13 -3.41
CA ALA A 92 -5.02 -12.53 -2.88
C ALA A 92 -5.01 -11.01 -3.14
N SER A 93 -6.04 -10.50 -3.82
CA SER A 93 -6.22 -9.05 -3.97
C SER A 93 -6.39 -8.40 -2.60
N GLY A 94 -5.48 -7.48 -2.26
CA GLY A 94 -5.64 -6.65 -1.06
C GLY A 94 -6.72 -5.59 -1.16
N LEU A 95 -7.32 -5.41 -2.34
CA LEU A 95 -8.40 -4.44 -2.53
C LEU A 95 -9.68 -4.89 -1.83
N ASP A 96 -10.01 -6.18 -1.87
CA ASP A 96 -11.22 -6.76 -1.26
C ASP A 96 -11.04 -7.09 0.23
N THR A 97 -9.81 -6.95 0.74
CA THR A 97 -9.50 -7.14 2.18
C THR A 97 -10.25 -6.15 3.07
N LEU A 98 -10.75 -5.04 2.51
CA LEU A 98 -11.54 -4.06 3.23
C LEU A 98 -12.93 -4.57 3.63
N ASP A 99 -13.53 -5.48 2.85
CA ASP A 99 -14.79 -6.12 3.23
C ASP A 99 -14.58 -6.99 4.48
N LEU A 100 -13.47 -7.76 4.51
CA LEU A 100 -13.07 -8.53 5.68
C LEU A 100 -12.82 -7.62 6.89
N LEU A 101 -12.07 -6.53 6.71
CA LEU A 101 -11.73 -5.60 7.79
C LEU A 101 -12.92 -4.83 8.34
N GLY A 102 -13.91 -4.50 7.51
CA GLY A 102 -15.13 -3.83 7.95
C GLY A 102 -15.86 -4.60 9.06
N ASP A 103 -15.81 -5.94 9.00
CA ASP A 103 -16.46 -6.84 9.95
C ASP A 103 -15.60 -7.13 11.20
N VAL A 104 -14.27 -7.09 11.10
CA VAL A 104 -13.38 -7.38 12.25
C VAL A 104 -12.96 -6.14 13.04
N LEU A 105 -12.96 -4.96 12.42
CA LEU A 105 -12.53 -3.73 13.07
C LEU A 105 -13.61 -3.22 14.02
N ALA A 106 -13.18 -2.78 15.21
CA ALA A 106 -14.07 -2.07 16.12
C ALA A 106 -14.69 -0.85 15.43
N PRO A 107 -15.98 -0.53 15.66
CA PRO A 107 -16.67 0.58 14.98
C PRO A 107 -15.92 1.91 15.06
N ASP A 108 -15.29 2.19 16.20
CA ASP A 108 -14.50 3.41 16.42
C ASP A 108 -13.29 3.56 15.48
N VAL A 109 -12.77 2.46 14.93
CA VAL A 109 -11.70 2.50 13.94
C VAL A 109 -12.23 3.04 12.61
N ARG A 110 -13.42 2.59 12.17
CA ARG A 110 -14.04 3.08 10.93
C ARG A 110 -14.45 4.55 11.02
N VAL A 111 -14.70 5.05 12.23
CA VAL A 111 -14.96 6.48 12.47
C VAL A 111 -13.71 7.33 12.26
N GLN A 112 -12.53 6.82 12.62
CA GLN A 112 -11.33 7.64 12.72
C GLN A 112 -10.32 7.42 11.58
N TYR A 113 -10.39 6.31 10.85
CA TYR A 113 -9.38 5.97 9.86
C TYR A 113 -9.98 5.75 8.49
N ASP A 114 -9.32 6.31 7.46
CA ASP A 114 -9.49 5.80 6.12
C ASP A 114 -8.81 4.44 6.04
N LEU A 115 -9.48 3.46 5.46
CA LEU A 115 -8.91 2.15 5.24
C LEU A 115 -8.29 2.10 3.84
N ILE A 116 -7.02 1.72 3.76
CA ILE A 116 -6.30 1.54 2.49
C ILE A 116 -5.94 0.07 2.32
N GLY A 117 -6.40 -0.55 1.23
CA GLY A 117 -5.93 -1.87 0.80
C GLY A 117 -4.82 -1.72 -0.24
N ILE A 118 -3.76 -2.54 -0.14
CA ILE A 118 -2.72 -2.64 -1.17
C ILE A 118 -2.79 -4.01 -1.82
N ASP A 119 -2.81 -4.05 -3.14
CA ASP A 119 -2.56 -5.26 -3.93
C ASP A 119 -1.11 -5.23 -4.47
N PRO A 120 -0.17 -5.92 -3.80
CA PRO A 120 1.21 -5.99 -4.24
C PRO A 120 1.29 -6.95 -5.44
N ALA A 121 0.89 -6.49 -6.61
CA ALA A 121 0.88 -7.32 -7.81
C ALA A 121 2.29 -7.80 -8.18
N GLU A 122 2.50 -9.11 -8.18
CA GLU A 122 3.52 -9.80 -9.00
C GLU A 122 2.94 -10.31 -10.34
N SER A 123 1.68 -9.99 -10.64
CA SER A 123 1.03 -10.35 -11.90
C SER A 123 0.17 -9.22 -12.48
N ALA A 124 0.69 -8.62 -13.56
CA ALA A 124 -0.04 -8.02 -14.69
C ALA A 124 -0.86 -6.71 -14.48
N GLY A 125 -0.18 -5.59 -14.75
CA GLY A 125 -0.73 -4.45 -15.50
C GLY A 125 -1.76 -3.55 -14.78
N PRO A 126 -2.05 -2.35 -15.34
CA PRO A 126 -3.14 -1.53 -14.82
C PRO A 126 -4.46 -2.32 -14.92
N PRO A 127 -5.44 -2.09 -14.02
CA PRO A 127 -6.76 -2.69 -14.18
C PRO A 127 -7.26 -2.34 -15.57
N ALA A 128 -7.53 -3.37 -16.38
CA ALA A 128 -8.17 -3.18 -17.66
C ALA A 128 -9.42 -2.35 -17.44
N ALA A 129 -9.52 -1.22 -18.14
CA ALA A 129 -10.78 -0.49 -18.20
C ALA A 129 -11.84 -1.43 -18.78
N GLY A 130 -12.73 -1.95 -17.94
CA GLY A 130 -13.97 -2.60 -18.38
C GLY A 130 -13.95 -4.12 -18.56
N THR A 131 -13.50 -4.91 -17.58
CA THR A 131 -13.88 -6.34 -17.54
C THR A 131 -14.95 -6.57 -16.48
N ALA A 132 -16.22 -6.41 -16.89
CA ALA A 132 -17.35 -6.91 -16.13
C ALA A 132 -17.27 -8.45 -16.09
N ALA A 133 -16.98 -9.04 -14.93
CA ALA A 133 -17.16 -10.47 -14.71
C ALA A 133 -18.62 -10.77 -14.32
N GLY A 134 -19.55 -10.38 -15.19
CA GLY A 134 -20.92 -10.89 -15.18
C GLY A 134 -20.99 -12.12 -16.06
N ARG A 135 -20.91 -13.31 -15.47
CA ARG A 135 -21.42 -14.53 -16.12
C ARG A 135 -22.14 -15.39 -15.10
N SER A 136 -23.46 -15.19 -15.02
CA SER A 136 -24.37 -16.20 -14.50
C SER A 136 -24.17 -17.50 -15.27
N VAL A 137 -23.91 -18.58 -14.55
CA VAL A 137 -24.11 -19.93 -15.05
C VAL A 137 -25.56 -20.29 -14.77
N ARG A 138 -26.33 -20.51 -15.83
CA ARG A 138 -27.53 -21.36 -15.79
C ARG A 138 -27.07 -22.81 -15.93
#